data_AF-A0A1G3UKA3-F1
#
_entry.id   AF-A0A1G3UKA3-F1
#
_cell.length_a   1.000
_cell.length_b   1.000
_cell.length_c   1.000
_cell.angle_alpha   90.00
_cell.angle_beta   90.00
_cell.angle_gamma   90.00
#
_symmetry.space_group_name_H-M   'P 1'
#
loop_
_entity.id
_entity.type
_entity.pdbx_description
1 polymer ?
#
loop_
_entity_poly.entity_id
_entity_poly.type
_entity_poly.pdbx_seq_one_letter_code
_entity_poly.pdbx_strand_id
1 'polypeptide(L)' 'MLIWRVTNNIDVQRDLFVSGLMVGLDGTNKNVLDGFDREWPDDVECTPSVVESLKERGLWDLEEKLYEKYQL' A
#
# COMPACT_ATOMS: atom_id res chain seq x y z
N MET A 1 1.43 -3.98 -3.17
CA MET A 1 0.41 -2.89 -3.18
C MET A 1 0.84 -1.53 -3.81
N LEU A 2 1.96 -1.42 -4.53
CA LEU A 2 2.55 -0.11 -4.90
C LEU A 2 1.66 0.81 -5.76
N ILE A 3 1.13 0.33 -6.88
CA ILE A 3 0.30 1.15 -7.79
C ILE A 3 -0.94 1.65 -7.08
N TRP A 4 -1.58 0.79 -6.28
CA TRP A 4 -2.76 1.15 -5.49
C TRP A 4 -2.46 2.30 -4.53
N ARG A 5 -1.32 2.26 -3.83
CA ARG A 5 -0.91 3.36 -2.93
C ARG A 5 -0.71 4.67 -3.69
N VAL A 6 -0.10 4.63 -4.88
CA VAL A 6 0.09 5.84 -5.70
C VAL A 6 -1.25 6.44 -6.13
N THR A 7 -2.24 5.61 -6.47
CA THR A 7 -3.54 6.11 -6.96
C THR A 7 -4.53 6.47 -5.85
N ASN A 8 -4.39 5.91 -4.64
CA ASN A 8 -5.35 6.09 -3.55
C ASN A 8 -4.81 6.95 -2.39
N ASN A 9 -3.49 6.99 -2.18
CA ASN A 9 -2.89 7.65 -1.01
C ASN A 9 -2.25 9.00 -1.31
N ILE A 10 -2.42 9.52 -2.53
CA ILE A 10 -1.76 10.74 -2.97
C ILE A 10 -2.79 11.78 -3.40
N ASP A 11 -2.67 12.98 -2.82
CA ASP A 11 -3.13 14.23 -3.41
C ASP A 11 -1.91 14.97 -3.99
N VAL A 12 -1.89 15.22 -5.29
CA VAL A 12 -0.74 15.80 -5.99
C VAL A 12 -0.36 17.17 -5.44
N GLN A 13 -1.31 17.98 -4.95
CA GLN A 13 -0.99 19.31 -4.43
C GLN A 13 -0.32 19.26 -3.06
N ARG A 14 -0.56 18.20 -2.28
CA ARG A 14 0.00 18.03 -0.93
C ARG A 14 1.24 17.15 -0.91
N ASP A 15 1.21 16.05 -1.66
CA ASP A 15 2.12 14.92 -1.45
C ASP A 15 3.25 14.82 -2.49
N LEU A 16 3.30 15.75 -3.46
CA LEU A 16 4.36 15.84 -4.46
C LEU A 16 5.45 16.82 -4.03
N PHE A 17 6.69 16.33 -4.00
CA PHE A 17 7.87 17.12 -3.66
C PHE A 17 8.85 17.12 -4.83
N VAL A 18 9.29 18.31 -5.26
CA VAL A 18 10.33 18.45 -6.29
C VAL A 18 11.60 19.02 -5.68
N SER A 19 12.71 18.32 -5.88
CA SER A 19 14.04 18.77 -5.44
C SER A 19 15.05 18.55 -6.56
N GLY A 20 15.39 19.64 -7.28
CA GLY A 20 16.26 19.57 -8.45
C GLY A 20 15.68 18.67 -9.55
N LEU A 21 16.39 17.59 -9.87
CA LEU A 21 15.97 16.58 -10.86
C LEU A 21 15.17 15.41 -10.25
N MET A 22 14.88 15.47 -8.94
CA MET A 22 14.19 14.40 -8.23
C MET A 22 12.74 14.79 -7.95
N VAL A 23 11.85 13.81 -8.09
CA VAL A 23 10.45 13.89 -7.68
C VAL A 23 10.23 12.86 -6.58
N GLY A 24 9.75 13.34 -5.43
CA GLY A 24 9.28 12.52 -4.32
C GLY A 24 7.76 12.52 -4.28
N LEU A 25 7.18 11.36 -3.98
CA LEU A 25 5.75 11.19 -3.78
C LEU A 25 5.54 10.55 -2.41
N ASP A 26 4.77 11.21 -1.54
CA ASP A 26 4.38 10.66 -0.26
C ASP A 26 3.07 9.88 -0.37
N GLY A 27 3.17 8.55 -0.55
CA GLY A 27 2.05 7.63 -0.58
C GLY A 27 1.72 6.96 0.77
N THR A 28 2.12 7.56 1.90
CA THR A 28 1.78 7.04 3.24
C THR A 28 0.31 7.31 3.60
N ASN A 29 -0.21 6.61 4.62
CA ASN A 29 -1.56 6.88 5.13
C ASN A 29 -1.59 8.25 5.79
N LYS A 30 -2.58 9.08 5.42
CA LYS A 30 -2.67 10.45 5.93
C LYS A 30 -3.38 10.49 7.26
N ASN A 31 -2.94 11.40 8.10
CA ASN A 31 -3.48 11.61 9.43
C ASN A 31 -3.55 13.10 9.75
N VAL A 32 -3.78 13.43 11.02
CA VAL A 32 -3.91 14.81 11.50
C VAL A 32 -2.67 15.68 11.21
N LEU A 33 -1.48 15.08 11.10
CA LEU A 33 -0.25 15.80 10.75
C LEU A 33 -0.26 16.30 9.29
N ASP A 34 -1.05 15.66 8.43
CA ASP A 34 -1.23 16.00 7.02
C ASP A 34 -2.43 16.93 6.78
N GLY A 35 -3.07 17.41 7.85
CA GLY A 35 -4.33 18.16 7.78
C GLY A 35 -5.53 17.29 7.41
N PHE A 36 -5.50 16.00 7.72
CA PHE A 36 -6.55 15.05 7.40
C PHE A 36 -7.23 14.54 8.66
N ASP A 37 -8.45 15.03 8.92
CA ASP A 37 -9.18 14.76 10.16
C ASP A 37 -10.07 13.51 10.12
N ARG A 38 -10.32 12.95 8.93
CA ARG A 38 -11.13 11.73 8.76
C ARG A 38 -10.26 10.48 8.84
N GLU A 39 -10.88 9.35 9.19
CA GLU A 39 -10.23 8.05 9.17
C GLU A 39 -9.70 7.73 7.77
N TRP A 40 -8.43 7.28 7.71
CA TRP A 40 -7.81 6.81 6.49
C TRP A 40 -8.18 5.33 6.28
N PRO A 41 -8.65 4.93 5.09
CA PRO A 41 -9.01 3.54 4.86
C PRO A 41 -7.79 2.63 4.95
N ASP A 42 -7.94 1.49 5.63
CA ASP A 42 -6.92 0.45 5.70
C ASP A 42 -6.77 -0.29 4.37
N ASP A 43 -5.61 -0.93 4.18
CA ASP A 43 -5.36 -1.84 3.08
C ASP A 43 -6.29 -3.07 3.21
N VAL A 44 -6.75 -3.60 2.07
CA VAL A 44 -7.59 -4.80 2.05
C VAL A 44 -6.69 -6.04 1.96
N GLU A 45 -6.50 -6.71 3.09
CA GLU A 45 -5.67 -7.91 3.20
C GLU A 45 -6.52 -9.15 3.56
N CYS A 46 -6.07 -10.32 3.09
CA CYS A 46 -6.62 -11.58 3.56
C CYS A 46 -6.06 -11.92 4.94
N THR A 47 -6.86 -12.53 5.82
CA THR A 47 -6.35 -13.02 7.09
C THR A 47 -5.34 -14.16 6.86
N PRO A 48 -4.37 -14.37 7.77
CA PRO A 48 -3.40 -15.46 7.64
C PRO A 48 -4.07 -16.83 7.47
N SER A 49 -5.17 -17.08 8.17
CA SER A 49 -5.96 -18.31 8.07
C SER A 49 -6.58 -18.54 6.68
N VAL A 50 -7.00 -17.48 5.99
CA VAL A 50 -7.54 -17.58 4.62
C VAL A 50 -6.42 -17.92 3.65
N VAL A 51 -5.25 -17.27 3.77
CA VAL A 51 -4.08 -17.54 2.93
C VAL A 51 -3.61 -18.99 3.12
N GLU A 52 -3.54 -19.47 4.37
CA GLU A 52 -3.17 -20.86 4.67
C GLU A 52 -4.15 -21.85 4.04
N SER A 53 -5.46 -21.62 4.16
CA SER A 53 -6.48 -22.46 3.53
C SER A 53 -6.36 -22.50 2.00
N LEU A 54 -5.99 -21.39 1.36
CA LEU A 54 -5.77 -21.34 -0.09
C LEU A 54 -4.51 -22.11 -0.51
N LYS A 55 -3.43 -22.03 0.29
CA LYS A 55 -2.21 -22.82 0.09
C LYS A 55 -2.49 -24.33 0.20
N GLU A 56 -3.22 -24.76 1.24
CA GLU A 56 -3.60 -26.17 1.42
C GLU A 56 -4.43 -26.72 0.26
N ARG A 57 -5.28 -25.89 -0.34
CA ARG A 57 -6.11 -26.25 -1.50
C ARG A 57 -5.36 -26.21 -2.83
N GLY A 58 -4.09 -25.83 -2.84
CA GLY A 58 -3.31 -25.65 -4.06
C GLY A 58 -3.80 -24.49 -4.93
N LEU A 59 -4.48 -23.50 -4.35
CA LEU A 59 -5.04 -22.32 -5.04
C LEU A 59 -4.20 -21.06 -4.83
N TRP A 60 -3.03 -21.18 -4.20
CA TRP A 60 -2.11 -20.09 -3.92
C TRP A 60 -0.70 -20.48 -4.30
N ASP A 61 -0.10 -19.76 -5.25
CA ASP A 61 1.22 -20.03 -5.82
C ASP A 61 2.18 -18.84 -5.73
N LEU A 62 1.82 -17.78 -4.99
CA LEU A 62 2.68 -16.62 -4.82
C LEU A 62 3.92 -16.98 -4.00
N GLU A 63 5.09 -16.79 -4.59
CA GLU A 63 6.38 -16.95 -3.91
C GLU A 63 6.51 -15.98 -2.74
N GLU A 64 6.95 -16.47 -1.58
CA GLU A 64 7.17 -15.67 -0.36
C GLU A 64 8.07 -14.45 -0.63
N LYS A 65 9.10 -14.63 -1.46
CA LYS A 65 10.01 -13.54 -1.86
C LYS A 65 9.30 -12.40 -2.59
N LEU A 66 8.30 -12.71 -3.41
CA LEU A 66 7.51 -11.68 -4.11
C LEU A 66 6.52 -11.01 -3.16
N TYR A 67 5.93 -11.79 -2.25
CA TYR A 67 5.06 -11.31 -1.18
C TYR A 67 5.78 -10.26 -0.32
N GLU A 68 6.96 -10.59 0.22
CA GLU A 68 7.79 -9.68 1.02
C GLU A 68 8.25 -8.45 0.21
N LYS A 69 8.73 -8.66 -1.02
CA LYS A 69 9.27 -7.58 -1.87
C LYS A 69 8.21 -6.53 -2.20
N TYR A 70 6.98 -6.96 -2.47
CA TYR A 70 5.92 -6.07 -2.93
C TYR A 70 4.92 -5.69 -1.85
N GLN A 71 5.12 -6.17 -0.62
CA GLN A 71 4.23 -5.94 0.53
C GLN A 71 2.78 -6.23 0.12
N LEU A 72 2.56 -7.50 -0.23
CA LEU A 72 1.27 -8.03 -0.66
C LEU A 72 0.54 -8.70 0.50
#